data_AF-V4AAP2-F1
#
_entry.id   AF-V4AAP2-F1
#
_cell.length_a   1.000
_cell.length_b   1.000
_cell.length_c   1.000
_cell.angle_alpha   90.00
_cell.angle_beta   90.00
_cell.angle_gamma   90.00
#
_symmetry.space_group_name_H-M   'P 1'
#
loop_
_entity.id
_entity.type
_entity.pdbx_description
1 polymer ?
#
loop_
_entity_poly.entity_id
_entity_poly.type
_entity_poly.pdbx_seq_one_letter_code
_entity_poly.pdbx_strand_id
1 'polypeptide(L)'
;MEVLGDQNWFRLASTMEVLGDQNWFRLASTMVDLGDQNWFRLASTMEVLGDQNCYKLASTMEVLGDQNCYKLASTMEVFCDQNCYKLASTMEVLGDQNCYKLASTMEVFCDQNCYKLASTMEVLGDQNCYKLASTMFRLASTMEVLGD
;
A
#
# COMPACT_ATOMS: atom_id res chain seq x y z
N MET A 1 -5.36 11.11 36.92
CA MET A 1 -4.89 9.72 37.07
C MET A 1 -3.61 9.61 36.28
N GLU A 2 -2.49 9.46 36.96
CA GLU A 2 -1.16 9.42 36.34
C GLU A 2 -0.92 7.98 35.88
N VAL A 3 -0.99 7.75 34.57
CA VAL A 3 -0.74 6.43 33.97
C VAL A 3 0.72 6.43 33.51
N LEU A 4 1.59 5.92 34.38
CA LEU A 4 2.99 5.67 34.07
C LEU A 4 3.09 4.26 33.45
N GLY A 5 3.20 4.18 32.12
CA GLY A 5 3.62 2.94 31.44
C GLY A 5 2.72 2.36 30.35
N ASP A 6 1.74 3.07 29.80
CA ASP A 6 0.90 2.49 28.73
C ASP A 6 1.54 2.69 27.34
N GLN A 7 2.16 1.62 26.82
CA GLN A 7 2.40 1.45 25.40
C GLN A 7 1.16 0.77 24.80
N ASN A 8 0.44 1.49 23.94
CA ASN A 8 -0.75 1.11 23.19
C ASN A 8 -2.02 1.81 23.65
N TRP A 9 -2.50 2.60 22.72
CA TRP A 9 -3.38 3.70 22.98
C TRP A 9 -4.50 3.50 21.93
N PHE A 10 -5.72 3.26 22.39
CA PHE A 10 -6.86 2.89 21.55
C PHE A 10 -7.73 4.13 21.26
N ARG A 11 -8.07 4.38 20.00
CA ARG A 11 -9.02 5.45 19.61
C ARG A 11 -10.14 4.92 18.74
N LEU A 12 -11.36 5.39 19.02
CA LEU A 12 -12.55 5.17 18.23
C LEU A 12 -13.18 6.53 17.90
N ALA A 13 -13.41 6.79 16.62
CA ALA A 13 -14.11 7.98 16.15
C ALA A 13 -14.79 7.71 14.80
N SER A 14 -15.74 8.53 14.37
CA SER A 14 -16.27 8.42 13.00
C SER A 14 -15.24 8.87 11.96
N THR A 15 -14.54 9.97 12.25
CA THR A 15 -13.49 10.54 11.40
C THR A 15 -12.26 10.82 12.23
N MET A 16 -11.07 10.56 11.68
CA MET A 16 -9.79 10.86 12.32
C MET A 16 -8.87 11.56 11.33
N GLU A 17 -8.28 12.66 11.77
CA GLU A 17 -7.13 13.29 11.13
C GLU A 17 -5.96 13.16 12.11
N VAL A 18 -4.84 12.62 11.64
CA VAL A 18 -3.69 12.37 12.50
C VAL A 18 -2.40 12.87 11.85
N LEU A 19 -1.58 13.51 12.69
CA LEU A 19 -0.32 14.12 12.34
C LEU A 19 0.73 13.60 13.30
N GLY A 20 1.66 12.76 12.82
CA GLY A 20 2.86 12.36 13.56
C GLY A 20 2.60 11.72 14.93
N ASP A 21 2.41 10.41 14.96
CA ASP A 21 2.06 9.67 16.16
C ASP A 21 2.67 8.25 16.18
N GLN A 22 2.74 7.62 17.35
CA GLN A 22 3.34 6.30 17.53
C GLN A 22 2.55 5.38 18.47
N ASN A 23 2.52 4.07 18.17
CA ASN A 23 1.98 3.01 19.05
C ASN A 23 0.47 3.12 19.32
N TRP A 24 -0.35 3.24 18.26
CA TRP A 24 -1.81 3.31 18.37
C TRP A 24 -2.54 2.14 17.70
N PHE A 25 -3.65 1.77 18.32
CA PHE A 25 -4.75 1.08 17.64
C PHE A 25 -5.85 2.10 17.33
N ARG A 26 -6.27 2.24 16.08
CA ARG A 26 -7.37 3.17 15.71
C ARG A 26 -8.45 2.48 14.90
N LEU A 27 -9.70 2.81 15.23
CA LEU A 27 -10.88 2.42 14.50
C LEU A 27 -11.65 3.68 14.09
N ALA A 28 -11.87 3.85 12.78
CA ALA A 28 -12.67 4.94 12.25
C ALA A 28 -13.52 4.54 11.05
N SER A 29 -14.49 5.36 10.66
CA SER A 29 -15.10 5.19 9.32
C SER A 29 -14.17 5.78 8.26
N THR A 30 -13.66 6.99 8.51
CA THR A 30 -12.74 7.70 7.61
C THR A 30 -11.50 8.13 8.36
N MET A 31 -10.36 8.02 7.70
CA MET A 31 -9.08 8.38 8.28
C MET A 31 -8.19 9.08 7.27
N VAL A 32 -7.64 10.21 7.69
CA VAL A 32 -6.56 10.92 7.00
C VAL A 32 -5.36 10.92 7.92
N ASP A 33 -4.19 10.58 7.39
CA ASP A 33 -3.01 10.43 8.20
C ASP A 33 -1.74 10.89 7.52
N LEU A 34 -0.94 11.64 8.26
CA LEU A 34 0.30 12.25 7.79
C LEU A 34 1.45 11.86 8.73
N GLY A 35 2.25 10.86 8.35
CA GLY A 35 3.55 10.66 8.99
C GLY A 35 3.56 9.87 10.31
N ASP A 36 2.94 8.70 10.42
CA ASP A 36 2.91 7.90 11.65
C ASP A 36 3.87 6.69 11.63
N GLN A 37 4.13 6.14 12.83
CA GLN A 37 4.94 4.92 12.98
C GLN A 37 4.30 3.90 13.95
N ASN A 38 4.55 2.61 13.71
CA ASN A 38 4.20 1.52 14.63
C ASN A 38 2.72 1.51 15.03
N TRP A 39 1.84 1.25 14.06
CA TRP A 39 0.40 1.34 14.31
C TRP A 39 -0.40 0.22 13.68
N PHE A 40 -1.60 0.00 14.23
CA PHE A 40 -2.66 -0.83 13.64
C PHE A 40 -3.91 0.00 13.44
N ARG A 41 -4.48 0.01 12.22
CA ARG A 41 -5.74 0.72 11.97
C ARG A 41 -6.72 -0.05 11.13
N LEU A 42 -7.98 0.21 11.46
CA LEU A 42 -9.15 -0.30 10.76
C LEU A 42 -10.04 0.87 10.38
N ALA A 43 -10.35 1.00 9.09
CA ALA A 43 -11.30 2.00 8.63
C ALA A 43 -12.14 1.52 7.44
N SER A 44 -13.17 2.26 7.06
CA SER A 44 -13.81 2.04 5.76
C SER A 44 -12.97 2.69 4.66
N THR A 45 -12.51 3.91 4.90
CA THR A 45 -11.67 4.69 3.96
C THR A 45 -10.43 5.21 4.66
N MET A 46 -9.28 5.09 4.02
CA MET A 46 -8.01 5.67 4.47
C MET A 46 -7.33 6.45 3.35
N GLU A 47 -6.85 7.63 3.69
CA GLU A 47 -5.86 8.39 2.92
C GLU A 47 -4.62 8.55 3.80
N VAL A 48 -3.46 8.11 3.30
CA VAL A 48 -2.22 8.07 4.06
C VAL A 48 -1.09 8.72 3.28
N LEU A 49 -0.42 9.67 3.92
CA LEU A 49 0.82 10.29 3.44
C LEU A 49 1.98 9.88 4.34
N GLY A 50 2.64 8.80 3.93
CA GLY A 50 3.90 8.31 4.49
C GLY A 50 3.80 7.75 5.90
N ASP A 51 3.88 6.43 6.03
CA ASP A 51 4.01 5.74 7.31
C ASP A 51 5.19 4.78 7.35
N GLN A 52 5.55 4.38 8.57
CA GLN A 52 6.52 3.31 8.79
C GLN A 52 6.01 2.24 9.74
N ASN A 53 6.29 0.97 9.43
CA ASN A 53 6.01 -0.17 10.32
C ASN A 53 4.54 -0.26 10.72
N CYS A 54 3.65 -0.34 9.74
CA CYS A 54 2.22 -0.19 9.95
C CYS A 54 1.38 -1.37 9.46
N TYR A 55 0.21 -1.55 10.06
CA TYR A 55 -0.82 -2.52 9.64
C TYR A 55 -2.12 -1.80 9.34
N LYS A 56 -2.53 -1.81 8.07
CA LYS A 56 -3.71 -1.11 7.57
C LYS A 56 -4.77 -2.08 7.06
N LEU A 57 -5.99 -1.93 7.56
CA LEU A 57 -7.17 -2.63 7.03
C LEU A 57 -8.24 -1.61 6.66
N ALA A 58 -8.61 -1.56 5.37
CA ALA A 58 -9.65 -0.67 4.88
C ALA A 58 -10.58 -1.34 3.86
N SER A 59 -11.71 -0.71 3.51
CA SER A 59 -12.40 -1.06 2.26
C SER A 59 -11.72 -0.38 1.07
N THR A 60 -11.40 0.91 1.23
CA THR A 60 -10.69 1.72 0.23
C THR A 60 -9.48 2.38 0.86
N MET A 61 -8.37 2.38 0.14
CA MET A 61 -7.12 2.94 0.63
C MET A 61 -6.36 3.66 -0.48
N GLU A 62 -5.98 4.91 -0.22
CA GLU A 62 -5.03 5.68 -1.01
C GLU A 62 -3.78 5.90 -0.18
N VAL A 63 -2.61 5.58 -0.73
CA VAL A 63 -1.35 5.71 0.00
C VAL A 63 -0.22 6.31 -0.82
N LEU A 64 0.43 7.30 -0.24
CA LEU A 64 1.62 7.94 -0.78
C LEU A 64 2.83 7.68 0.14
N GLY A 65 3.72 6.77 -0.27
CA GLY A 65 5.08 6.68 0.25
C GLY A 65 5.28 5.97 1.60
N ASP A 66 4.64 4.83 1.84
CA ASP A 66 4.87 4.03 3.05
C ASP A 66 6.13 3.17 2.98
N GLN A 67 6.62 2.78 4.17
CA GLN A 67 7.71 1.84 4.33
C GLN A 67 7.39 0.74 5.34
N ASN A 68 7.73 -0.51 5.01
CA ASN A 68 7.59 -1.66 5.90
C ASN A 68 6.15 -1.88 6.41
N CYS A 69 5.16 -1.77 5.51
CA CYS A 69 3.75 -1.84 5.89
C CYS A 69 3.02 -3.06 5.30
N TYR A 70 2.01 -3.51 6.04
CA TYR A 70 1.04 -4.51 5.60
C TYR A 70 -0.30 -3.82 5.33
N LYS A 71 -0.84 -4.02 4.14
CA LYS A 71 -2.06 -3.34 3.69
C LYS A 71 -3.05 -4.36 3.14
N LEU A 72 -4.26 -4.32 3.68
CA LEU A 72 -5.39 -5.10 3.19
C LEU A 72 -6.55 -4.15 2.87
N ALA A 73 -7.00 -4.18 1.61
CA ALA A 73 -8.16 -3.41 1.18
C ALA A 73 -9.05 -4.16 0.19
N SER A 74 -10.25 -3.67 -0.12
CA SER A 74 -10.96 -4.10 -1.32
C SER A 74 -10.39 -3.39 -2.56
N THR A 75 -10.17 -2.09 -2.43
CA THR A 75 -9.55 -1.24 -3.46
C THR A 75 -8.36 -0.51 -2.88
N MET A 76 -7.25 -0.48 -3.62
CA MET A 76 -6.02 0.17 -3.20
C MET A 76 -5.38 0.95 -4.35
N GLU A 77 -5.06 2.22 -4.09
CA GLU A 77 -4.22 3.06 -4.93
C GLU A 77 -2.93 3.37 -4.16
N VAL A 78 -1.78 3.10 -4.77
CA VAL A 78 -0.48 3.21 -4.10
C VAL A 78 0.55 3.89 -4.96
N PHE A 79 1.27 4.82 -4.35
CA PHE A 79 2.38 5.51 -4.99
C PHE A 79 3.64 5.39 -4.12
N CYS A 80 4.72 4.87 -4.73
CA CYS A 80 6.09 4.92 -4.23
C CYS A 80 6.34 4.27 -2.86
N ASP A 81 5.66 3.16 -2.54
CA ASP A 81 5.94 2.42 -1.31
C ASP A 81 7.21 1.58 -1.39
N GLN A 82 7.76 1.25 -0.22
CA GLN A 82 8.92 0.39 -0.09
C GLN A 82 8.70 -0.74 0.92
N ASN A 83 9.15 -1.95 0.60
CA ASN A 83 9.14 -3.11 1.50
C ASN A 83 7.75 -3.43 2.07
N CYS A 84 6.70 -3.34 1.24
CA CYS A 84 5.32 -3.51 1.68
C CYS A 84 4.70 -4.81 1.17
N TYR A 85 3.72 -5.31 1.95
CA TYR A 85 2.84 -6.41 1.57
C TYR A 85 1.44 -5.88 1.34
N LYS A 86 0.87 -6.19 0.18
CA LYS A 86 -0.41 -5.65 -0.27
C LYS A 86 -1.34 -6.74 -0.74
N LEU A 87 -2.54 -6.74 -0.19
CA LEU A 87 -3.63 -7.61 -0.61
C LEU A 87 -4.85 -6.75 -0.92
N ALA A 88 -5.36 -6.85 -2.15
CA ALA A 88 -6.59 -6.17 -2.54
C ALA A 88 -7.45 -6.99 -3.51
N SER A 89 -8.70 -6.60 -3.74
CA SER A 89 -9.43 -7.10 -4.91
C SER A 89 -8.97 -6.36 -6.16
N THR A 90 -8.86 -5.03 -6.07
CA THR A 90 -8.36 -4.16 -7.13
C THR A 90 -7.20 -3.34 -6.62
N MET A 91 -6.13 -3.25 -7.40
CA MET A 91 -4.92 -2.53 -7.02
C MET A 91 -4.36 -1.73 -8.19
N GLU A 92 -4.15 -0.43 -7.99
CA GLU A 92 -3.37 0.43 -8.86
C GLU A 92 -2.07 0.83 -8.14
N VAL A 93 -0.95 0.73 -8.84
CA VAL A 93 0.38 0.93 -8.27
C VAL A 93 1.26 1.75 -9.19
N LEU A 94 1.90 2.77 -8.63
CA LEU A 94 2.90 3.58 -9.31
C LEU A 94 4.21 3.61 -8.50
N GLY A 95 5.23 2.90 -8.99
CA GLY A 95 6.62 3.10 -8.58
C GLY A 95 7.05 2.46 -7.27
N ASP A 96 6.52 1.29 -6.91
CA ASP A 96 6.91 0.62 -5.66
C ASP A 96 8.24 -0.12 -5.77
N GLN A 97 8.89 -0.34 -4.62
CA GLN A 97 10.12 -1.11 -4.51
C GLN A 97 10.00 -2.22 -3.46
N ASN A 98 10.55 -3.40 -3.78
CA ASN A 98 10.65 -4.54 -2.85
C ASN A 98 9.31 -4.97 -2.24
N CYS A 99 8.22 -4.91 -3.02
CA CYS A 99 6.87 -5.18 -2.53
C CYS A 99 6.33 -6.55 -2.98
N TYR A 100 5.47 -7.12 -2.15
CA TYR A 100 4.66 -8.29 -2.47
C TYR A 100 3.21 -7.86 -2.67
N LYS A 101 2.62 -8.25 -3.80
CA LYS A 101 1.28 -7.82 -4.21
C LYS A 101 0.43 -9.00 -4.64
N LEU A 102 -0.76 -9.08 -4.06
CA LEU A 102 -1.79 -10.03 -4.44
C LEU A 102 -3.09 -9.29 -4.71
N ALA A 103 -3.64 -9.44 -5.91
CA ALA A 103 -4.95 -8.88 -6.25
C ALA A 103 -5.77 -9.75 -7.21
N SER A 104 -7.07 -9.49 -7.34
CA SER A 104 -7.82 -10.05 -8.48
C SER A 104 -7.45 -9.30 -9.76
N THR A 105 -7.46 -7.97 -9.70
CA THR A 105 -7.07 -7.08 -10.79
C THR A 105 -5.95 -6.15 -10.32
N MET A 106 -4.91 -5.99 -11.15
CA MET A 106 -3.76 -5.18 -10.84
C MET A 106 -3.30 -4.35 -12.04
N GLU A 107 -3.14 -3.05 -11.84
CA GLU A 107 -2.50 -2.13 -12.78
C GLU A 107 -1.21 -1.60 -12.15
N VAL A 108 -0.10 -1.69 -12.88
CA VAL A 108 1.23 -1.40 -12.33
C VAL A 108 2.09 -0.61 -13.29
N PHE A 109 2.69 0.46 -12.76
CA PHE A 109 3.60 1.33 -13.45
C PHE A 109 4.94 1.40 -12.71
N CYS A 110 6.03 1.01 -13.38
CA CYS A 110 7.42 1.26 -12.99
C CYS A 110 7.87 0.69 -11.64
N ASP A 111 7.41 -0.48 -11.24
CA ASP A 111 7.88 -1.13 -10.00
C ASP A 111 9.28 -1.75 -10.15
N GLN A 112 9.96 -1.91 -9.02
CA GLN A 112 11.27 -2.57 -8.95
C GLN A 112 11.30 -3.67 -7.88
N ASN A 113 11.92 -4.82 -8.21
CA ASN A 113 12.17 -5.91 -7.26
C ASN A 113 10.91 -6.44 -6.55
N CYS A 114 9.78 -6.51 -7.26
CA CYS A 114 8.50 -6.89 -6.66
C CYS A 114 8.06 -8.31 -7.05
N TYR A 115 7.18 -8.89 -6.22
CA TYR A 115 6.44 -10.12 -6.53
C TYR A 115 4.96 -9.80 -6.69
N LYS A 116 4.37 -10.26 -7.79
CA LYS A 116 2.99 -9.93 -8.17
C LYS A 116 2.21 -11.18 -8.53
N LEU A 117 1.06 -11.36 -7.93
CA LEU A 117 0.10 -12.40 -8.25
C LEU A 117 -1.27 -11.77 -8.50
N ALA A 118 -1.84 -12.00 -9.68
CA ALA A 118 -3.20 -11.55 -9.97
C ALA A 118 -3.99 -12.46 -10.90
N SER A 119 -5.32 -12.33 -10.95
CA SER A 119 -6.09 -12.94 -12.03
C SER A 119 -5.88 -12.17 -13.33
N THR A 120 -5.97 -10.84 -13.27
CA THR A 120 -5.73 -9.93 -14.38
C THR A 120 -4.67 -8.91 -14.00
N MET A 121 -3.70 -8.70 -14.87
CA MET A 121 -2.58 -7.80 -14.63
C MET A 121 -2.26 -6.97 -15.87
N GLU A 122 -2.17 -5.65 -15.71
CA GLU A 122 -1.59 -4.72 -16.67
C GLU A 122 -0.30 -4.14 -16.10
N VAL A 123 0.76 -4.15 -16.91
CA VAL A 123 2.09 -3.70 -16.47
C VAL A 123 2.79 -2.84 -17.52
N LEU A 124 3.33 -1.71 -17.07
CA LEU A 124 4.22 -0.83 -17.83
C LEU A 124 5.52 -0.57 -17.04
N GLY A 125 6.69 -0.87 -17.64
CA GLY A 125 7.98 -0.34 -17.15
C GLY A 125 8.62 -0.99 -15.92
N ASP A 126 8.12 -2.14 -15.45
CA ASP A 126 8.69 -2.85 -14.30
C ASP A 126 10.09 -3.44 -14.53
N GLN A 127 10.91 -3.46 -13.47
CA GLN A 127 12.23 -4.07 -13.44
C GLN A 127 12.35 -5.12 -12.33
N ASN A 128 13.03 -6.24 -12.60
CA ASN A 128 13.30 -7.31 -11.63
C ASN A 128 12.05 -7.82 -10.89
N CYS A 129 10.89 -7.83 -11.55
CA CYS A 129 9.64 -8.25 -10.93
C CYS A 129 9.22 -9.66 -11.36
N TYR A 130 8.93 -10.52 -10.39
CA TYR A 130 8.24 -11.78 -10.63
C TYR A 130 6.73 -11.54 -10.78
N LYS A 131 6.12 -12.08 -11.82
CA LYS A 131 4.71 -11.88 -12.14
C LYS A 131 4.05 -13.19 -12.50
N LEU A 132 2.95 -13.50 -11.83
CA LEU A 132 2.07 -14.61 -12.19
C LEU A 132 0.66 -14.08 -12.35
N ALA A 133 0.07 -14.27 -13.54
CA ALA A 133 -1.32 -13.93 -13.77
C ALA A 133 -2.02 -14.88 -14.73
N SER A 134 -3.33 -15.06 -14.55
CA SER A 134 -4.17 -15.79 -15.51
C SER A 134 -4.28 -15.02 -16.84
N THR A 135 -4.30 -13.69 -16.77
CA THR A 135 -4.31 -12.79 -17.93
C THR A 135 -3.34 -11.65 -17.69
N MET A 136 -2.44 -11.41 -18.65
CA MET A 136 -1.39 -10.40 -18.54
C MET A 136 -1.35 -9.53 -19.79
N PHE A 137 -1.54 -8.22 -19.61
CA PHE A 137 -1.30 -7.20 -20.62
C PHE A 137 0.04 -6.54 -20.34
N ARG A 138 0.92 -6.53 -21.35
CA ARG A 138 2.21 -5.85 -21.28
C ARG A 138 2.24 -4.79 -22.36
N LEU A 139 2.25 -3.53 -21.94
CA LEU A 139 2.57 -2.43 -22.84
C LEU A 139 4.10 -2.37 -22.92
N ALA A 140 4.66 -2.96 -23.97
CA ALA A 140 6.07 -2.80 -24.27
C ALA A 140 6.30 -1.35 -24.72
N SER A 141 7.10 -0.60 -23.97
CA SER A 141 7.72 0.61 -24.49
C SER A 141 8.65 0.19 -25.63
N THR A 142 8.21 0.40 -26.87
CA THR A 142 9.09 0.40 -28.03
C THR A 142 10.12 1.51 -27.83
N MET A 143 11.33 1.14 -27.43
CA MET A 143 12.54 1.87 -27.77
C MET A 143 13.46 0.88 -28.48
N GLU A 144 13.47 0.95 -29.80
CA GLU A 144 14.58 0.45 -30.61
C GLU A 144 15.88 1.09 -30.11
N VAL A 145 16.89 0.27 -29.88
CA VAL A 145 18.27 0.67 -30.19
C VAL A 145 18.86 -0.47 -31.03
N LEU A 146 18.99 -0.18 -32.31
CA LEU A 146 19.79 -0.93 -33.28
C LEU A 146 21.28 -0.81 -32.93
N GLY A 147 22.04 -1.89 -33.17
CA GLY A 147 23.51 -1.88 -33.28
C GLY A 147 24.23 -2.46 -32.07
N ASP A 148 25.22 -3.35 -32.21
CA ASP A 148 25.86 -4.04 -33.34
C ASP A 148 26.28 -5.45 -32.85
#